data_AF-A0A7W8RUS2-F1
#
_entry.id   AF-A0A7W8RUS2-F1
#
_cell.length_a   1.000
_cell.length_b   1.000
_cell.length_c   1.000
_cell.angle_alpha   90.00
_cell.angle_beta   90.00
_cell.angle_gamma   90.00
#
_symmetry.space_group_name_H-M   'P 1'
#
loop_
_entity.id
_entity.type
_entity.pdbx_description
1 polymer ?
#
loop_
_entity_poly.entity_id
_entity_poly.type
_entity_poly.pdbx_seq_one_letter_code
_entity_poly.pdbx_strand_id
1 'polypeptide(L)'
;MGINVTALPHYEGSKSYRVLPLPMLSLLNGAIFVQGLTGGVAYPLGPSVAVGPLIGVQLGRNQDYAAVLNGIGDIATSFDFGAFARWHYGPASAGLRFLQSAHAGYGNRVTLSASYALVQKPVDRVSVSADAVWSNGPSQQTRFGIDSEQAASSTAGLSPYHPSAGFSRVDLKVDWNHRLNQQWSLQSAFGVGSLLGDAANSPIVERRAAVFGSVGAAYHF
;
A
#
# COMPACT_ATOMS: atom_id res chain seq x y z
N MET A 1 18.29 -6.72 -7.14
CA MET A 1 18.19 -5.43 -6.42
C MET A 1 17.73 -4.37 -7.39
N GLY A 2 17.05 -3.32 -6.98
CA GLY A 2 16.59 -2.30 -7.90
C GLY A 2 15.94 -1.12 -7.20
N ILE A 3 15.39 -0.21 -8.01
CA ILE A 3 14.67 0.96 -7.53
C ILE A 3 13.52 1.27 -8.49
N ASN A 4 12.39 1.68 -7.92
CA ASN A 4 11.22 2.16 -8.64
C ASN A 4 10.98 3.64 -8.32
N VAL A 5 10.60 4.42 -9.31
CA VAL A 5 9.99 5.74 -9.11
C VAL A 5 8.49 5.54 -9.10
N THR A 6 7.83 5.93 -8.01
CA THR A 6 6.39 5.69 -7.79
C THR A 6 5.63 6.99 -7.65
N ALA A 7 4.60 7.18 -8.47
CA ALA A 7 3.63 8.27 -8.36
C ALA A 7 2.38 7.77 -7.61
N LEU A 8 2.03 8.45 -6.53
CA LEU A 8 0.87 8.15 -5.70
C LEU A 8 0.30 9.42 -5.06
N PRO A 9 -0.96 9.40 -4.59
CA PRO A 9 -1.51 10.52 -3.82
C PRO A 9 -0.66 10.89 -2.60
N HIS A 10 -0.66 12.17 -2.20
CA HIS A 10 0.03 12.63 -0.98
C HIS A 10 -0.45 11.91 0.27
N TYR A 11 -1.77 11.68 0.34
CA TYR A 11 -2.44 10.87 1.34
C TYR A 11 -3.65 10.18 0.70
N GLU A 12 -4.23 9.19 1.39
CA GLU A 12 -5.41 8.47 0.91
C GLU A 12 -6.62 9.42 0.81
N GLY A 13 -7.09 9.67 -0.41
CA GLY A 13 -8.17 10.63 -0.68
C GLY A 13 -7.71 11.97 -1.26
N SER A 14 -6.40 12.20 -1.40
CA SER A 14 -5.89 13.45 -1.98
C SER A 14 -6.15 13.57 -3.48
N LYS A 15 -6.38 14.78 -3.97
CA LYS A 15 -6.34 15.08 -5.42
C LYS A 15 -4.94 15.36 -5.96
N SER A 16 -3.97 15.56 -5.06
CA SER A 16 -2.58 15.92 -5.38
C SER A 16 -1.65 14.72 -5.24
N TYR A 17 -0.58 14.71 -6.03
CA TYR A 17 0.33 13.57 -6.18
C TYR A 17 1.74 13.91 -5.76
N ARG A 18 2.43 12.90 -5.23
CA ARG A 18 3.88 12.91 -4.99
C ARG A 18 4.56 11.78 -5.74
N VAL A 19 5.84 11.99 -6.01
CA VAL A 19 6.72 11.01 -6.63
C VAL A 19 7.83 10.64 -5.66
N LEU A 20 8.01 9.35 -5.41
CA LEU A 20 9.00 8.86 -4.46
C LEU A 20 9.83 7.72 -5.07
N PRO A 21 11.16 7.73 -4.88
CA PRO A 21 11.99 6.57 -5.16
C PRO A 21 11.76 5.52 -4.06
N LEU A 22 11.51 4.28 -4.46
CA LEU A 22 11.26 3.17 -3.56
C LEU A 22 12.17 1.99 -3.90
N PRO A 23 12.84 1.38 -2.91
CA PRO A 23 13.76 0.28 -3.16
C PRO A 23 13.01 -1.01 -3.50
N MET A 24 13.70 -1.87 -4.24
CA MET A 24 13.33 -3.27 -4.37
C MET A 24 14.53 -4.18 -4.14
N LEU A 25 14.28 -5.27 -3.43
CA LEU A 25 15.26 -6.29 -3.12
C LEU A 25 14.57 -7.64 -3.19
N SER A 26 15.24 -8.60 -3.80
CA SER A 26 14.88 -10.01 -3.76
C SER A 26 16.16 -10.79 -3.67
N LEU A 27 16.34 -11.54 -2.59
CA LEU A 27 17.48 -12.40 -2.34
C LEU A 27 16.97 -13.81 -2.06
N LEU A 28 17.85 -14.81 -2.24
CA LEU A 28 17.54 -16.21 -1.93
C LEU A 28 16.24 -16.67 -2.61
N ASN A 29 16.13 -16.43 -3.92
CA ASN A 29 14.92 -16.73 -4.71
C ASN A 29 13.63 -16.10 -4.15
N GLY A 30 13.74 -14.91 -3.56
CA GLY A 30 12.61 -14.18 -2.98
C GLY A 30 12.24 -14.62 -1.57
N ALA A 31 13.12 -15.35 -0.87
CA ALA A 31 12.96 -15.63 0.55
C ALA A 31 13.23 -14.38 1.40
N ILE A 32 14.12 -13.48 0.99
CA ILE A 32 14.27 -12.17 1.64
C ILE A 32 13.89 -11.11 0.62
N PHE A 33 12.97 -10.20 0.97
CA PHE A 33 12.49 -9.20 0.04
C PHE A 33 12.30 -7.84 0.69
N VAL A 34 12.45 -6.81 -0.15
CA VAL A 34 11.97 -5.45 0.08
C VAL A 34 11.21 -5.05 -1.18
N GLN A 35 10.00 -4.55 -1.03
CA GLN A 35 9.19 -4.03 -2.13
C GLN A 35 8.48 -2.78 -1.64
N GLY A 36 8.92 -1.63 -2.15
CA GLY A 36 8.34 -0.37 -1.73
C GLY A 36 8.76 -0.01 -0.31
N LEU A 37 7.75 0.17 0.54
CA LEU A 37 7.89 0.50 1.95
C LEU A 37 7.70 -0.72 2.86
N THR A 38 7.75 -1.93 2.33
CA THR A 38 7.62 -3.15 3.14
C THR A 38 8.73 -4.13 2.79
N GLY A 39 9.27 -4.79 3.80
CA GLY A 39 10.19 -5.90 3.65
C GLY A 39 9.77 -7.09 4.51
N GLY A 40 10.34 -8.25 4.23
CA GLY A 40 10.00 -9.46 4.97
C GLY A 40 10.90 -10.63 4.64
N VAL A 41 10.67 -11.72 5.38
CA VAL A 41 11.32 -13.01 5.18
C VAL A 41 10.23 -14.05 4.93
N ALA A 42 10.35 -14.81 3.86
CA ALA A 42 9.41 -15.83 3.44
C ALA A 42 9.95 -17.23 3.73
N TYR A 43 9.19 -18.00 4.49
CA TYR A 43 9.42 -19.40 4.79
C TYR A 43 8.44 -20.25 3.96
N PRO A 44 8.92 -21.06 3.01
CA PRO A 44 8.07 -21.93 2.23
C PRO A 44 7.50 -23.07 3.10
N LEU A 45 6.20 -23.29 2.99
CA LEU A 45 5.48 -24.42 3.59
C LEU A 45 4.98 -25.32 2.47
N GLY A 46 5.88 -26.15 1.94
CA GLY A 46 5.62 -26.94 0.74
C GLY A 46 5.74 -26.11 -0.55
N PRO A 47 5.20 -26.61 -1.68
CA PRO A 47 5.47 -26.05 -3.00
C PRO A 47 4.62 -24.83 -3.36
N SER A 48 3.55 -24.54 -2.62
CA SER A 48 2.55 -23.54 -3.00
C SER A 48 2.30 -22.45 -1.96
N VAL A 49 2.79 -22.63 -0.74
CA VAL A 49 2.52 -21.71 0.37
C VAL A 49 3.83 -21.16 0.89
N ALA A 50 3.83 -19.88 1.24
CA ALA A 50 4.89 -19.29 2.05
C ALA A 50 4.29 -18.36 3.09
N VAL A 51 4.91 -18.31 4.26
CA VAL A 51 4.50 -17.44 5.36
C VAL A 51 5.71 -16.72 5.90
N GLY A 52 5.51 -15.65 6.66
CA GLY A 52 6.60 -15.10 7.44
C GLY A 52 6.36 -13.69 7.94
N PRO A 53 7.35 -13.11 8.63
CA PRO A 53 7.25 -11.77 9.19
C PRO A 53 7.33 -10.69 8.11
N LEU A 54 6.70 -9.56 8.41
CA LEU A 54 6.79 -8.32 7.67
C LEU A 54 7.23 -7.18 8.59
N ILE A 55 7.96 -6.23 8.02
CA ILE A 55 8.16 -4.90 8.57
C ILE A 55 7.81 -3.88 7.49
N GLY A 56 7.22 -2.76 7.88
CA GLY A 56 6.80 -1.72 6.95
C GLY A 56 7.05 -0.31 7.47
N VAL A 57 6.95 0.65 6.56
CA VAL A 57 6.87 2.07 6.89
C VAL A 57 5.52 2.58 6.39
N GLN A 58 4.75 3.18 7.28
CA GLN A 58 3.51 3.86 6.95
C GLN A 58 3.77 5.36 6.90
N LEU A 59 3.73 5.93 5.70
CA LEU A 59 3.97 7.37 5.52
C LEU A 59 2.91 8.18 6.27
N GLY A 60 3.37 9.26 6.91
CA GLY A 60 2.53 10.25 7.56
C GLY A 60 1.70 11.09 6.57
N ARG A 61 0.93 12.02 7.13
CA ARG A 61 0.14 13.03 6.42
C ARG A 61 0.39 14.37 7.10
N ASN A 62 0.96 15.33 6.39
CA ASN A 62 1.10 16.68 6.89
C ASN A 62 -0.18 17.49 6.57
N GLN A 63 -0.55 18.42 7.44
CA GLN A 63 -1.74 19.26 7.28
C GLN A 63 -1.66 20.20 6.08
N ASP A 64 -0.47 20.59 5.64
CA ASP A 64 -0.28 21.50 4.50
C ASP A 64 -0.43 20.79 3.14
N TYR A 65 -0.65 19.47 3.12
CA TYR A 65 -0.84 18.71 1.88
C TYR A 65 -2.14 19.04 1.14
N ALA A 66 -3.14 19.58 1.83
CA ALA A 66 -4.37 20.06 1.22
C ALA A 66 -5.06 21.08 2.13
N ALA A 67 -5.72 22.08 1.56
CA ALA A 67 -6.42 23.12 2.34
C ALA A 67 -7.46 22.54 3.31
N VAL A 68 -8.09 21.41 2.99
CA VAL A 68 -9.04 20.72 3.87
C VAL A 68 -8.38 20.18 5.14
N LEU A 69 -7.07 19.94 5.14
CA LEU A 69 -6.34 19.39 6.29
C LEU A 69 -5.78 20.48 7.21
N ASN A 70 -5.76 21.75 6.79
CA ASN A 70 -5.17 22.83 7.56
C ASN A 70 -5.85 22.99 8.93
N GLY A 71 -5.07 22.86 10.00
CA GLY A 71 -5.52 23.01 11.38
C GLY A 71 -5.91 21.71 12.09
N ILE A 72 -5.94 20.56 11.40
CA ILE A 72 -6.23 19.26 12.04
C ILE A 72 -4.96 18.50 12.46
N GLY A 73 -3.79 19.11 12.27
CA GLY A 73 -2.50 18.56 12.66
C GLY A 73 -1.95 17.47 11.73
N ASP A 74 -0.73 17.06 12.06
CA ASP A 74 0.06 16.10 11.30
C ASP A 74 -0.10 14.68 11.84
N ILE A 75 -0.09 13.71 10.94
CA ILE A 75 0.10 12.29 11.24
C ILE A 75 1.57 11.98 11.00
N ALA A 76 2.27 11.49 12.01
CA ALA A 76 3.66 11.10 11.90
C ALA A 76 3.83 9.87 10.99
N THR A 77 5.01 9.74 10.39
CA THR A 77 5.40 8.48 9.76
C THR A 77 5.65 7.44 10.86
N SER A 78 5.12 6.23 10.68
CA SER A 78 5.28 5.13 11.64
C SER A 78 5.97 3.91 11.02
N PHE A 79 6.61 3.11 11.86
CA PHE A 79 7.03 1.77 11.52
C PHE A 79 5.88 0.79 11.81
N ASP A 80 5.71 -0.18 10.93
CA ASP A 80 4.75 -1.26 11.06
C ASP A 80 5.50 -2.59 11.19
N PHE A 81 4.89 -3.54 11.89
CA PHE A 81 5.35 -4.93 11.94
C PHE A 81 4.16 -5.86 11.76
N GLY A 82 4.40 -7.09 11.32
CA GLY A 82 3.34 -8.07 11.20
C GLY A 82 3.79 -9.32 10.47
N ALA A 83 2.87 -9.92 9.73
CA ALA A 83 3.09 -11.19 9.07
C ALA A 83 2.28 -11.31 7.79
N PHE A 84 2.63 -12.28 6.97
CA PHE A 84 1.91 -12.62 5.76
C PHE A 84 1.78 -14.13 5.57
N ALA A 85 0.79 -14.48 4.76
CA ALA A 85 0.69 -15.76 4.10
C ALA A 85 0.46 -15.51 2.61
N ARG A 86 1.16 -16.25 1.75
CA ARG A 86 0.96 -16.24 0.30
C ARG A 86 0.74 -17.67 -0.18
N TRP A 87 -0.19 -17.81 -1.11
CA TRP A 87 -0.46 -19.05 -1.82
C TRP A 87 -0.33 -18.82 -3.32
N HIS A 88 0.17 -19.82 -4.04
CA HIS A 88 0.23 -19.81 -5.49
C HIS A 88 -0.07 -21.18 -6.09
N TYR A 89 -0.75 -21.16 -7.23
CA TYR A 89 -1.05 -22.34 -8.01
C TYR A 89 -1.10 -22.00 -9.50
N GLY A 90 -0.11 -22.48 -10.25
CA GLY A 90 0.09 -22.11 -11.65
C GLY A 90 0.16 -20.58 -11.82
N PRO A 91 -0.68 -19.97 -12.69
CA PRO A 91 -0.71 -18.52 -12.90
C PRO A 91 -1.38 -17.72 -11.77
N ALA A 92 -2.12 -18.39 -10.87
CA ALA A 92 -2.90 -17.72 -9.84
C ALA A 92 -2.11 -17.62 -8.52
N SER A 93 -2.32 -16.53 -7.80
CA SER A 93 -1.83 -16.36 -6.44
C SER A 93 -2.84 -15.61 -5.58
N ALA A 94 -2.79 -15.89 -4.28
CA ALA A 94 -3.57 -15.21 -3.27
C ALA A 94 -2.67 -14.88 -2.08
N GLY A 95 -3.04 -13.88 -1.29
CA GLY A 95 -2.24 -13.47 -0.16
C GLY A 95 -3.07 -12.78 0.91
N LEU A 96 -2.54 -12.84 2.12
CA LEU A 96 -3.01 -12.14 3.28
C LEU A 96 -1.82 -11.48 3.94
N ARG A 97 -1.93 -10.20 4.27
CA ARG A 97 -0.91 -9.44 5.00
C ARG A 97 -1.57 -8.75 6.18
N PHE A 98 -0.99 -8.88 7.36
CA PHE A 98 -1.37 -8.12 8.54
C PHE A 98 -0.21 -7.19 8.91
N LEU A 99 -0.51 -5.93 9.18
CA LEU A 99 0.46 -4.93 9.66
C LEU A 99 -0.15 -4.13 10.81
N GLN A 100 0.57 -4.10 11.94
CA GLN A 100 0.30 -3.31 13.12
C GLN A 100 1.29 -2.16 13.21
N SER A 101 0.80 -0.94 13.40
CA SER A 101 1.68 0.20 13.65
C SER A 101 2.32 0.09 15.03
N ALA A 102 3.62 0.40 15.09
CA ALA A 102 4.37 0.56 16.34
C ALA A 102 4.06 1.88 17.05
N HIS A 103 3.47 2.86 16.34
CA HIS A 103 3.00 4.08 16.96
C HIS A 103 1.68 3.82 17.70
N ALA A 104 1.66 4.10 18.99
CA ALA A 104 0.48 3.87 19.83
C ALA A 104 -0.75 4.60 19.26
N GLY A 105 -1.88 3.90 19.15
CA GLY A 105 -3.13 4.46 18.63
C GLY A 105 -3.30 4.44 17.10
N TYR A 106 -2.25 4.17 16.30
CA TYR A 106 -2.38 4.17 14.83
C TYR A 106 -3.04 2.89 14.27
N GLY A 107 -3.25 1.88 15.11
CA GLY A 107 -4.01 0.69 14.75
C GLY A 107 -3.33 -0.26 13.77
N ASN A 108 -4.14 -1.08 13.11
CA ASN A 108 -3.68 -2.12 12.19
C ASN A 108 -4.57 -2.25 10.95
N ARG A 109 -4.01 -2.95 9.96
CA ARG A 109 -4.64 -3.26 8.68
C ARG A 109 -4.41 -4.70 8.27
N VAL A 110 -5.37 -5.24 7.54
CA VAL A 110 -5.29 -6.52 6.83
C VAL A 110 -5.46 -6.24 5.34
N THR A 111 -4.56 -6.76 4.52
CA THR A 111 -4.67 -6.72 3.06
C THR A 111 -4.90 -8.13 2.53
N LEU A 112 -6.01 -8.31 1.82
CA LEU A 112 -6.31 -9.50 1.04
C LEU A 112 -5.93 -9.22 -0.41
N SER A 113 -5.14 -10.09 -1.02
CA SER A 113 -4.65 -9.91 -2.39
C SER A 113 -4.99 -11.13 -3.24
N ALA A 114 -5.39 -10.91 -4.48
CA ALA A 114 -5.50 -11.94 -5.50
C ALA A 114 -4.79 -11.47 -6.78
N SER A 115 -4.07 -12.36 -7.45
CA SER A 115 -3.34 -12.03 -8.67
C SER A 115 -3.34 -13.18 -9.67
N TYR A 116 -3.35 -12.85 -10.96
CA TYR A 116 -3.30 -13.79 -12.06
C TYR A 116 -2.30 -13.33 -13.11
N ALA A 117 -1.35 -14.20 -13.45
CA ALA A 117 -0.36 -13.93 -14.49
C ALA A 117 -0.95 -14.27 -15.88
N LEU A 118 -1.32 -13.21 -16.62
CA LEU A 118 -1.86 -13.28 -17.98
C LEU A 118 -0.81 -13.72 -19.00
N VAL A 119 0.43 -13.27 -18.82
CA VAL A 119 1.56 -13.59 -19.70
C VAL A 119 2.72 -14.09 -18.83
N GLN A 120 3.26 -15.26 -19.18
CA GLN A 120 4.43 -15.86 -18.54
C GLN A 120 5.38 -16.39 -19.61
N LYS A 121 6.11 -15.47 -20.24
CA LYS A 121 7.16 -15.79 -21.21
C LYS A 121 8.54 -15.54 -20.58
N PRO A 122 9.63 -16.05 -21.18
CA PRO A 122 10.99 -15.80 -20.67
C PRO A 122 11.39 -14.32 -20.65
N VAL A 123 10.79 -13.49 -21.52
CA VAL A 123 11.12 -12.07 -21.66
C VAL A 123 10.07 -11.19 -20.99
N ASP A 124 8.78 -11.55 -21.10
CA ASP A 124 7.67 -10.75 -20.60
C ASP A 124 6.82 -11.53 -19.59
N ARG A 125 6.59 -10.90 -18.45
CA ARG A 125 5.57 -11.30 -17.49
C ARG A 125 4.59 -10.18 -17.26
N VAL A 126 3.31 -10.46 -17.44
CA VAL A 126 2.21 -9.53 -17.17
C VAL A 126 1.25 -10.18 -16.20
N SER A 127 0.93 -9.49 -15.11
CA SER A 127 -0.09 -9.93 -14.15
C SER A 127 -1.11 -8.85 -13.87
N VAL A 128 -2.33 -9.28 -13.58
CA VAL A 128 -3.39 -8.44 -13.03
C VAL A 128 -3.61 -8.82 -11.58
N SER A 129 -3.84 -7.84 -10.72
CA SER A 129 -4.10 -8.09 -9.30
C SER A 129 -5.20 -7.19 -8.75
N ALA A 130 -5.83 -7.68 -7.69
CA ALA A 130 -6.83 -6.97 -6.91
C ALA A 130 -6.47 -7.09 -5.43
N ASP A 131 -6.56 -5.97 -4.70
CA ASP A 131 -6.37 -5.93 -3.25
C ASP A 131 -7.60 -5.36 -2.57
N ALA A 132 -7.94 -5.89 -1.41
CA ALA A 132 -8.90 -5.31 -0.48
C ALA A 132 -8.22 -5.06 0.87
N VAL A 133 -8.34 -3.84 1.39
CA VAL A 133 -7.77 -3.43 2.66
C VAL A 133 -8.87 -3.27 3.69
N TRP A 134 -8.75 -3.99 4.79
CA TRP A 134 -9.53 -3.80 6.00
C TRP A 134 -8.68 -3.11 7.06
N SER A 135 -9.26 -2.13 7.74
CA SER A 135 -8.60 -1.34 8.78
C SER A 135 -9.41 -1.38 10.07
N ASN A 136 -8.73 -1.49 11.22
CA ASN A 136 -9.42 -1.41 12.51
C ASN A 136 -9.81 0.04 12.86
N GLY A 137 -10.61 0.23 13.92
CA GLY A 137 -11.12 1.53 14.34
C GLY A 137 -10.02 2.58 14.57
N PRO A 138 -8.96 2.29 15.35
CA PRO A 138 -7.86 3.24 15.54
C PRO A 138 -7.14 3.62 14.23
N SER A 139 -6.96 2.67 13.30
CA SER A 139 -6.39 2.95 11.98
C SER A 139 -7.30 3.85 11.14
N GLN A 140 -8.62 3.58 11.15
CA GLN A 140 -9.62 4.38 10.48
C GLN A 140 -9.68 5.80 11.07
N GLN A 141 -9.72 5.94 12.40
CA GLN A 141 -9.72 7.23 13.08
C GLN A 141 -8.45 8.02 12.76
N THR A 142 -7.28 7.38 12.78
CA THR A 142 -6.01 8.03 12.46
C THR A 142 -6.01 8.57 11.02
N ARG A 143 -6.50 7.79 10.06
CA ARG A 143 -6.36 8.11 8.62
C ARG A 143 -7.49 8.95 8.06
N PHE A 144 -8.69 8.81 8.60
CA PHE A 144 -9.92 9.34 8.02
C PHE A 144 -10.80 10.06 9.06
N GLY A 145 -10.48 9.98 10.35
CA GLY A 145 -11.24 10.60 11.43
C GLY A 145 -10.88 12.05 11.70
N ILE A 146 -11.77 12.72 12.43
CA ILE A 146 -11.60 14.07 12.97
C ILE A 146 -12.12 14.05 14.40
N ASP A 147 -11.27 14.29 15.38
CA ASP A 147 -11.72 14.46 16.76
C ASP A 147 -12.23 15.89 17.04
N SER A 148 -12.78 16.11 18.24
CA SER A 148 -13.35 17.40 18.62
C SER A 148 -12.34 18.55 18.65
N GLU A 149 -11.08 18.28 19.01
CA GLU A 149 -10.02 19.29 19.08
C GLU A 149 -9.57 19.69 17.68
N GLN A 150 -9.43 18.71 16.79
CA GLN A 150 -9.17 18.90 15.37
C GLN A 150 -10.30 19.66 14.68
N ALA A 151 -11.55 19.32 14.96
CA ALA A 151 -12.71 20.02 14.41
C ALA A 151 -12.72 21.51 14.84
N ALA A 152 -12.46 21.79 16.12
CA ALA A 152 -12.39 23.16 16.64
C ALA A 152 -11.23 23.98 16.05
N SER A 153 -10.14 23.31 15.69
CA SER A 153 -8.93 23.93 15.12
C SER A 153 -8.94 24.00 13.59
N SER A 154 -9.92 23.36 12.94
CA SER A 154 -9.98 23.24 11.48
C SER A 154 -10.30 24.58 10.81
N THR A 155 -9.47 24.96 9.85
CA THR A 155 -9.73 26.14 9.01
C THR A 155 -10.78 25.88 7.93
N ALA A 156 -11.08 24.61 7.64
CA ALA A 156 -12.07 24.19 6.66
C ALA A 156 -13.47 23.99 7.24
N GLY A 157 -13.67 24.27 8.54
CA GLY A 157 -14.97 24.15 9.21
C GLY A 157 -15.45 22.70 9.33
N LEU A 158 -14.51 21.76 9.51
CA LEU A 158 -14.84 20.34 9.61
C LEU A 158 -15.57 20.01 10.91
N SER A 159 -16.54 19.10 10.82
CA SER A 159 -17.21 18.53 12.00
C SER A 159 -16.47 17.28 12.49
N PRO A 160 -16.60 16.91 13.78
CA PRO A 160 -16.10 15.64 14.28
C PRO A 160 -16.61 14.47 13.45
N TYR A 161 -15.71 13.53 13.15
CA TYR A 161 -15.99 12.37 12.31
C TYR A 161 -15.29 11.14 12.88
N HIS A 162 -16.06 10.11 13.20
CA HIS A 162 -15.60 8.90 13.88
C HIS A 162 -15.85 7.67 13.01
N PRO A 163 -14.92 7.33 12.11
CA PRO A 163 -15.06 6.17 11.25
C PRO A 163 -14.92 4.87 12.05
N SER A 164 -15.72 3.87 11.69
CA SER A 164 -15.69 2.54 12.28
C SER A 164 -14.66 1.64 11.58
N ALA A 165 -14.31 0.53 12.24
CA ALA A 165 -13.51 -0.53 11.61
C ALA A 165 -14.22 -1.11 10.37
N GLY A 166 -13.47 -1.44 9.31
CA GLY A 166 -14.09 -1.92 8.07
C GLY A 166 -13.14 -1.94 6.89
N PHE A 167 -13.64 -2.39 5.73
CA PHE A 167 -12.94 -2.26 4.47
C PHE A 167 -12.80 -0.78 4.12
N SER A 168 -11.56 -0.30 4.02
CA SER A 168 -11.22 1.09 3.77
C SER A 168 -10.90 1.34 2.30
N ARG A 169 -10.46 0.32 1.56
CA ARG A 169 -9.95 0.48 0.20
C ARG A 169 -9.99 -0.81 -0.63
N VAL A 170 -10.15 -0.64 -1.94
CA VAL A 170 -9.91 -1.66 -2.96
C VAL A 170 -8.98 -1.11 -4.03
N ASP A 171 -8.06 -1.93 -4.54
CA ASP A 171 -7.16 -1.57 -5.64
C ASP A 171 -7.25 -2.61 -6.77
N LEU A 172 -7.14 -2.15 -8.01
CA LEU A 172 -6.90 -2.96 -9.20
C LEU A 172 -5.59 -2.54 -9.85
N LYS A 173 -4.76 -3.50 -10.23
CA LYS A 173 -3.40 -3.27 -10.72
C LYS A 173 -3.04 -4.16 -11.90
N VAL A 174 -2.19 -3.62 -12.76
CA VAL A 174 -1.46 -4.35 -13.80
C VAL A 174 0.02 -4.17 -13.55
N ASP A 175 0.75 -5.28 -13.47
CA ASP A 175 2.20 -5.32 -13.33
C ASP A 175 2.81 -5.90 -14.60
N TRP A 176 3.83 -5.23 -15.14
CA TRP A 176 4.62 -5.69 -16.27
C TRP A 176 6.10 -5.74 -15.89
N ASN A 177 6.68 -6.93 -16.03
CA ASN A 177 8.12 -7.16 -15.91
C ASN A 177 8.66 -7.58 -17.27
N HIS A 178 9.63 -6.82 -17.78
CA HIS A 178 10.29 -7.05 -19.05
C HIS A 178 11.78 -7.26 -18.83
N ARG A 179 12.29 -8.43 -19.22
CA ARG A 179 13.72 -8.76 -19.13
C ARG A 179 14.48 -8.12 -20.29
N LEU A 180 15.23 -7.07 -19.99
CA LEU A 180 16.07 -6.34 -20.96
C LEU A 180 17.25 -7.21 -21.42
N ASN A 181 17.89 -7.92 -20.49
CA ASN A 181 18.96 -8.89 -20.76
C ASN A 181 19.08 -9.86 -19.57
N GLN A 182 20.12 -10.67 -19.52
CA GLN A 182 20.30 -11.68 -18.45
C GLN A 182 20.39 -11.06 -17.04
N GLN A 183 20.83 -9.81 -16.93
CA GLN A 183 21.09 -9.14 -15.67
C GLN A 183 20.04 -8.07 -15.33
N TRP A 184 19.39 -7.46 -16.32
CA TRP A 184 18.50 -6.32 -16.11
C TRP A 184 17.05 -6.63 -16.50
N SER A 185 16.13 -6.18 -15.67
CA SER A 185 14.69 -6.14 -15.98
C SER A 185 14.12 -4.76 -15.73
N LEU A 186 13.23 -4.32 -16.62
CA LEU A 186 12.32 -3.21 -16.42
C LEU A 186 11.10 -3.72 -15.63
N GLN A 187 10.69 -2.98 -14.61
CA GLN A 187 9.47 -3.22 -13.84
C GLN A 187 8.57 -2.02 -13.95
N SER A 188 7.30 -2.25 -14.28
CA SER A 188 6.27 -1.22 -14.33
C SER A 188 5.01 -1.73 -13.66
N ALA A 189 4.33 -0.84 -12.93
CA ALA A 189 3.03 -1.13 -12.35
C ALA A 189 2.10 0.06 -12.54
N PHE A 190 0.84 -0.21 -12.85
CA PHE A 190 -0.20 0.80 -12.97
C PHE A 190 -1.47 0.31 -12.29
N GLY A 191 -2.16 1.17 -11.58
CA GLY A 191 -3.37 0.79 -10.88
C GLY A 191 -4.31 1.93 -10.60
N VAL A 192 -5.51 1.54 -10.18
CA VAL A 192 -6.54 2.42 -9.66
C VAL A 192 -7.00 1.90 -8.31
N GLY A 193 -7.08 2.80 -7.34
CA GLY A 193 -7.59 2.52 -6.00
C GLY A 193 -8.83 3.33 -5.72
N SER A 194 -9.79 2.74 -5.03
CA SER A 194 -10.95 3.45 -4.49
C SER A 194 -11.11 3.21 -3.00
N LEU A 195 -11.37 4.28 -2.26
CA LEU A 195 -11.78 4.21 -0.87
C LEU A 195 -13.18 3.59 -0.76
N LEU A 196 -13.44 2.91 0.36
CA LEU A 196 -14.69 2.22 0.67
C LEU A 196 -15.23 2.65 2.06
N GLY A 197 -16.51 2.41 2.28
CA GLY A 197 -17.16 2.62 3.58
C GLY A 197 -16.93 4.01 4.17
N ASP A 198 -16.66 4.07 5.46
CA ASP A 198 -16.41 5.31 6.20
C ASP A 198 -15.17 6.05 5.69
N ALA A 199 -14.13 5.33 5.27
CA ALA A 199 -12.95 5.96 4.67
C ALA A 199 -13.32 6.81 3.45
N ALA A 200 -14.23 6.33 2.60
CA ALA A 200 -14.68 7.08 1.43
C ALA A 200 -15.60 8.26 1.76
N ASN A 201 -16.27 8.22 2.92
CA ASN A 201 -17.21 9.24 3.39
C ASN A 201 -16.56 10.31 4.28
N SER A 202 -15.28 10.14 4.61
CA SER A 202 -14.52 11.08 5.41
C SER A 202 -14.49 12.47 4.76
N PRO A 203 -14.70 13.55 5.55
CA PRO A 203 -14.78 14.91 5.01
C PRO A 203 -13.42 15.46 4.55
N ILE A 204 -12.31 14.76 4.82
CA ILE A 204 -10.98 15.12 4.31
C ILE A 204 -10.63 14.46 2.96
N VAL A 205 -11.51 13.61 2.44
CA VAL A 205 -11.33 12.96 1.14
C VAL A 205 -11.76 13.89 0.01
N GLU A 206 -10.81 14.31 -0.80
CA GLU A 206 -11.05 15.12 -2.00
C GLU A 206 -11.44 14.25 -3.20
N ARG A 207 -10.87 13.04 -3.30
CA ARG A 207 -11.16 12.07 -4.35
C ARG A 207 -11.26 10.66 -3.77
N ARG A 208 -12.40 10.01 -3.97
CA ARG A 208 -12.60 8.61 -3.56
C ARG A 208 -11.71 7.66 -4.34
N ALA A 209 -11.51 7.91 -5.64
CA ALA A 209 -10.69 7.08 -6.51
C ALA A 209 -9.45 7.85 -7.00
N ALA A 210 -8.32 7.15 -7.07
CA ALA A 210 -7.05 7.69 -7.53
C ALA A 210 -6.29 6.63 -8.33
N VAL A 211 -5.62 7.07 -9.39
CA VAL A 211 -4.64 6.24 -10.09
C VAL A 211 -3.31 6.27 -9.35
N PHE A 212 -2.47 5.26 -9.56
CA PHE A 212 -1.09 5.25 -9.10
C PHE A 212 -0.25 4.40 -10.06
N GLY A 213 1.06 4.59 -10.04
CA GLY A 213 1.93 3.79 -10.88
C GLY A 213 3.39 3.91 -10.51
N SER A 214 4.19 2.98 -11.01
CA SER A 214 5.62 2.96 -10.83
C SER A 214 6.34 2.44 -12.06
N VAL A 215 7.57 2.89 -12.22
CA VAL A 215 8.51 2.38 -13.22
C VAL A 215 9.89 2.31 -12.60
N GLY A 216 10.65 1.28 -12.93
CA GLY A 216 12.01 1.13 -12.44
C GLY A 216 12.75 -0.04 -13.03
N ALA A 217 13.98 -0.23 -12.56
CA ALA A 217 14.87 -1.27 -13.04
C ALA A 217 15.33 -2.15 -11.88
N ALA A 218 15.48 -3.43 -12.18
CA ALA A 218 16.04 -4.42 -11.26
C ALA A 218 17.21 -5.15 -11.91
N TYR A 219 18.30 -5.22 -11.18
CA TYR A 219 19.47 -6.04 -11.46
C TYR A 219 19.35 -7.42 -10.79
N HIS A 220 19.71 -8.46 -11.54
CA HIS A 220 19.78 -9.86 -11.13
C HIS A 220 21.24 -10.31 -11.23
N PHE A 221 21.69 -11.04 -10.20
CA PHE A 221 23.05 -11.58 -10.14
C PHE A 221 23.13 -12.94 -10.80
#